data_AF-A0A835SR28-F1
#
_entry.id   AF-A0A835SR28-F1
#
_cell.length_a   1.000
_cell.length_b   1.000
_cell.length_c   1.000
_cell.angle_alpha   90.00
_cell.angle_beta   90.00
_cell.angle_gamma   90.00
#
_symmetry.space_group_name_H-M   'P 1'
#
loop_
_entity.id
_entity.type
_entity.pdbx_description
1 polymer ?
#
loop_
_entity_poly.entity_id
_entity_poly.type
_entity_poly.pdbx_seq_one_letter_code
_entity_poly.pdbx_strand_id
1 'polypeptide(L)'
;MFSPILDAALAPAEPPASWGPAEVHLHGAVRRLLKLGSNLYSSEEQLHHSFLAWHSTDLLAGQLTRGSSTSTLSAAPDGILTSRSGGPSGETFAVAILECKSDVGSGDLLVQALRYYQKYYGDGRCWVNKATYRCDPMPVLVLLLEGPRLSIHAAWTIYQNRVGYAPLTPSYYLANEEAGAASDSSNVWRLMAVLSAYKKTVAALDESYASRQRQGEAAMQRAASLRTAAHTAAVGVAAAGAGYCVRPCTLPYSLLDESLGLSAIAFRGPGLLYEARMRARRRVEMGGGGKEQEEQWELEERAVLVKFVRGRYGAKVHQAWHGAGLAPELYDLRPLAGGGGGSGGLAPYLMVVMELLRPEDGWVPLRHVLAGAGAGGGGTEPIKDAAHAVPVAPSAAAGLVLADGGSGGSGSSGGSGGSGGSGGSGGSDGSGGAPKAVHGDMRLANIMVRSTAATTAGATADVGFAMGSSPATTWHVRFVDFDWAGLEGDASTRYPLLLSPQIRWPEGVAPGAEMRQQHDADLLEMEMALA
;
A
#
# COMPACT_ATOMS: atom_id res chain seq x y z
N MET A 1 -8.73 -7.52 -4.44
CA MET A 1 -9.56 -8.16 -5.48
C MET A 1 -9.33 -9.67 -5.54
N PHE A 2 -8.09 -10.16 -5.67
CA PHE A 2 -7.79 -11.60 -5.76
C PHE A 2 -7.66 -12.35 -4.42
N SER A 3 -7.68 -11.63 -3.29
CA SER A 3 -7.56 -12.21 -1.94
C SER A 3 -8.48 -13.41 -1.67
N PRO A 4 -9.76 -13.41 -2.09
CA PRO A 4 -10.63 -14.55 -1.84
C PRO A 4 -10.09 -15.89 -2.38
N ILE A 5 -9.40 -15.87 -3.54
CA ILE A 5 -8.81 -17.08 -4.13
C ILE A 5 -7.55 -17.51 -3.36
N LEU A 6 -6.70 -16.55 -2.98
CA LEU A 6 -5.51 -16.81 -2.18
C LEU A 6 -5.88 -17.41 -0.82
N ASP A 7 -6.86 -16.81 -0.15
CA ASP A 7 -7.37 -17.26 1.14
C ASP A 7 -7.95 -18.68 1.02
N ALA A 8 -8.74 -18.94 -0.04
CA ALA A 8 -9.29 -20.27 -0.31
C ALA A 8 -8.22 -21.33 -0.65
N ALA A 9 -7.12 -20.94 -1.31
CA ALA A 9 -6.02 -21.84 -1.64
C ALA A 9 -5.18 -22.22 -0.41
N LEU A 10 -5.10 -21.32 0.59
CA LEU A 10 -4.38 -21.52 1.85
C LEU A 10 -5.24 -22.18 2.94
N ALA A 11 -6.57 -22.13 2.81
CA ALA A 11 -7.49 -22.69 3.78
C ALA A 11 -7.36 -24.23 3.88
N PRO A 12 -7.60 -24.81 5.07
CA PRO A 12 -7.72 -26.25 5.21
C PRO A 12 -8.86 -26.79 4.33
N ALA A 13 -8.67 -28.00 3.80
CA ALA A 13 -9.62 -28.65 2.94
C ALA A 13 -10.75 -29.26 3.77
N GLU A 14 -11.83 -28.51 3.96
CA GLU A 14 -12.98 -28.94 4.75
C GLU A 14 -14.28 -28.83 3.95
N PRO A 15 -15.23 -29.76 4.14
CA PRO A 15 -16.56 -29.63 3.56
C PRO A 15 -17.26 -28.36 4.10
N PRO A 16 -18.17 -27.76 3.33
CA PRO A 16 -18.95 -26.63 3.82
C PRO A 16 -19.79 -27.04 5.04
N ALA A 17 -19.95 -26.12 6.00
CA ALA A 17 -20.75 -26.36 7.21
C ALA A 17 -22.23 -26.66 6.90
N SER A 18 -22.73 -26.23 5.75
CA SER A 18 -24.10 -26.48 5.28
C SER A 18 -24.14 -26.71 3.77
N TRP A 19 -25.02 -27.62 3.35
CA TRP A 19 -25.25 -27.94 1.94
C TRP A 19 -26.49 -27.21 1.40
N GLY A 20 -26.30 -25.98 0.95
CA GLY A 20 -27.33 -25.27 0.21
C GLY A 20 -27.35 -25.66 -1.27
N PRO A 21 -28.35 -25.18 -2.04
CA PRO A 21 -28.45 -25.45 -3.48
C PRO A 21 -27.20 -25.03 -4.27
N ALA A 22 -26.53 -23.95 -3.86
CA ALA A 22 -25.32 -23.46 -4.51
C ALA A 22 -24.12 -24.41 -4.28
N GLU A 23 -23.97 -24.93 -3.06
CA GLU A 23 -22.92 -25.89 -2.70
C GLU A 23 -23.11 -27.23 -3.41
N VAL A 24 -24.36 -27.74 -3.46
CA VAL A 24 -24.70 -28.97 -4.18
C VAL A 24 -24.36 -28.84 -5.67
N HIS A 25 -24.73 -27.71 -6.28
CA HIS A 25 -24.42 -27.44 -7.68
C HIS A 25 -22.91 -27.36 -7.93
N LEU A 26 -22.18 -26.63 -7.06
CA LEU A 26 -20.73 -26.48 -7.17
C LEU A 26 -19.98 -27.80 -6.97
N HIS A 27 -20.42 -28.65 -6.02
CA HIS A 27 -19.89 -29.99 -5.84
C HIS A 27 -20.07 -30.83 -7.10
N GLY A 28 -21.27 -30.79 -7.70
CA GLY A 28 -21.53 -31.44 -8.99
C GLY A 28 -20.62 -30.92 -10.11
N ALA A 29 -20.36 -29.61 -10.16
CA ALA A 29 -19.46 -29.00 -11.13
C ALA A 29 -18.01 -29.48 -10.93
N VAL A 30 -17.52 -29.57 -9.69
CA VAL A 30 -16.19 -30.11 -9.36
C VAL A 30 -16.08 -31.57 -9.78
N ARG A 31 -17.09 -32.40 -9.50
CA ARG A 31 -17.11 -33.81 -9.91
C ARG A 31 -17.04 -33.97 -11.43
N ARG A 32 -17.71 -33.10 -12.19
CA ARG A 32 -17.62 -33.07 -13.66
C ARG A 32 -16.26 -32.56 -14.15
N LEU A 33 -15.64 -31.60 -13.47
CA LEU A 33 -14.26 -31.17 -13.75
C LEU A 33 -13.25 -32.30 -13.56
N LEU A 34 -13.35 -33.05 -12.46
CA LEU A 34 -12.47 -34.20 -12.20
C LEU A 34 -12.59 -35.26 -13.30
N LYS A 35 -13.83 -35.55 -13.73
CA LYS A 35 -14.08 -36.43 -14.87
C LYS A 35 -13.48 -35.88 -16.16
N LEU A 36 -13.64 -34.58 -16.42
CA LEU A 36 -13.08 -33.89 -17.58
C LEU A 36 -11.54 -34.01 -17.59
N GLY A 37 -10.87 -33.64 -16.49
CA GLY A 37 -9.41 -33.71 -16.37
C GLY A 37 -8.84 -35.13 -16.43
N SER A 38 -9.66 -36.14 -16.14
CA SER A 38 -9.27 -37.56 -16.22
C SER A 38 -9.54 -38.20 -17.59
N ASN A 39 -10.23 -37.51 -18.51
CA ASN A 39 -10.54 -38.07 -19.83
C ASN A 39 -9.34 -37.98 -20.79
N LEU A 40 -9.33 -38.88 -21.77
CA LEU A 40 -8.43 -38.81 -22.91
C LEU A 40 -9.14 -38.09 -24.06
N TYR A 41 -8.46 -37.11 -24.64
CA TYR A 41 -8.98 -36.30 -25.75
C TYR A 41 -8.21 -36.61 -27.03
N SER A 42 -8.92 -36.70 -28.15
CA SER A 42 -8.28 -36.95 -29.45
C SER A 42 -7.56 -35.71 -30.01
N SER A 43 -7.88 -34.52 -29.50
CA SER A 43 -7.26 -33.25 -29.86
C SER A 43 -7.34 -32.22 -28.73
N GLU A 44 -6.45 -31.22 -28.78
CA GLU A 44 -6.48 -30.06 -27.89
C GLU A 44 -7.78 -29.25 -28.04
N GLU A 45 -8.30 -29.14 -29.26
CA GLU A 45 -9.58 -28.48 -29.55
C GLU A 45 -10.76 -29.15 -28.84
N GLN A 46 -10.77 -30.49 -28.75
CA GLN A 46 -11.83 -31.21 -28.04
C GLN A 46 -11.76 -30.97 -26.52
N LEU A 47 -10.54 -30.96 -25.96
CA LEU A 47 -10.32 -30.60 -24.55
C LEU A 47 -10.79 -29.17 -24.29
N HIS A 48 -10.41 -28.24 -25.16
CA HIS A 48 -10.81 -26.83 -25.09
C HIS A 48 -12.32 -26.67 -25.08
N HIS A 49 -13.02 -27.25 -26.06
CA HIS A 49 -14.47 -27.20 -26.12
C HIS A 49 -15.14 -27.80 -24.88
N SER A 50 -14.62 -28.91 -24.37
CA SER A 50 -15.15 -29.55 -23.16
C SER A 50 -14.95 -28.66 -21.93
N PHE A 51 -13.78 -28.02 -21.81
CA PHE A 51 -13.44 -27.16 -20.70
C PHE A 51 -14.25 -25.86 -20.71
N LEU A 52 -14.43 -25.24 -21.88
CA LEU A 52 -15.31 -24.08 -22.05
C LEU A 52 -16.77 -24.42 -21.73
N ALA A 53 -17.24 -25.59 -22.19
CA ALA A 53 -18.60 -26.05 -21.89
C ALA A 53 -18.78 -26.21 -20.38
N TRP A 54 -17.88 -26.93 -19.71
CA TRP A 54 -17.90 -27.09 -18.26
C TRP A 54 -17.92 -25.74 -17.52
N HIS A 55 -17.02 -24.81 -17.88
CA HIS A 55 -16.96 -23.49 -17.23
C HIS A 55 -18.29 -22.74 -17.37
N SER A 56 -18.90 -22.80 -18.55
CA SER A 56 -20.12 -22.05 -18.86
C SER A 56 -21.40 -22.66 -18.30
N THR A 57 -21.54 -23.98 -18.36
CA THR A 57 -22.79 -24.69 -18.03
C THR A 57 -22.77 -25.30 -16.65
N ASP A 58 -21.60 -25.75 -16.19
CA ASP A 58 -21.47 -26.46 -14.92
C ASP A 58 -20.99 -25.55 -13.81
N LEU A 59 -19.93 -24.75 -14.04
CA LEU A 59 -19.42 -23.86 -13.01
C LEU A 59 -20.30 -22.62 -12.85
N LEU A 60 -20.94 -22.15 -13.92
CA LEU A 60 -21.76 -20.93 -13.95
C LEU A 60 -20.99 -19.72 -13.40
N ALA A 61 -19.71 -19.56 -13.77
CA ALA A 61 -18.89 -18.41 -13.40
C ALA A 61 -19.12 -17.18 -14.30
N GLY A 62 -20.13 -17.22 -15.15
CA GLY A 62 -20.38 -16.29 -16.26
C GLY A 62 -20.73 -17.10 -17.50
N GLN A 63 -21.60 -16.57 -18.37
CA GLN A 63 -21.89 -17.24 -19.64
C GLN A 63 -20.83 -16.86 -20.68
N LEU A 64 -20.10 -17.85 -21.20
CA LEU A 64 -19.38 -17.70 -22.47
C LEU A 64 -20.40 -17.79 -23.60
N THR A 65 -21.11 -16.70 -23.88
CA THR A 65 -22.09 -16.73 -24.98
C THR A 65 -21.38 -16.77 -26.33
N ARG A 66 -21.69 -17.78 -27.14
CA ARG A 66 -21.57 -17.71 -28.59
C ARG A 66 -22.79 -16.94 -29.10
N GLY A 67 -22.72 -15.61 -28.98
CA GLY A 67 -23.64 -14.61 -29.56
C GLY A 67 -25.14 -14.91 -29.51
N SER A 68 -25.84 -14.42 -28.47
CA SER A 68 -27.06 -13.60 -28.60
C SER A 68 -27.73 -13.37 -27.23
N SER A 69 -27.84 -12.09 -26.88
CA SER A 69 -28.82 -11.40 -26.03
C SER A 69 -29.02 -11.75 -24.53
N THR A 70 -28.86 -10.67 -23.75
CA THR A 70 -29.32 -10.35 -22.36
C THR A 70 -28.45 -10.67 -21.14
N SER A 71 -27.20 -11.11 -21.33
CA SER A 71 -26.14 -11.06 -20.32
C SER A 71 -24.96 -10.21 -20.82
N THR A 72 -24.37 -9.36 -19.98
CA THR A 72 -23.26 -8.44 -20.33
C THR A 72 -21.91 -9.13 -20.52
N LEU A 73 -21.83 -10.46 -20.43
CA LEU A 73 -20.58 -11.20 -20.65
C LEU A 73 -20.56 -11.87 -22.04
N SER A 74 -19.58 -11.55 -22.89
CA SER A 74 -19.45 -12.06 -24.27
C SER A 74 -18.13 -12.81 -24.45
N ALA A 75 -18.14 -14.00 -25.06
CA ALA A 75 -16.91 -14.73 -25.36
C ALA A 75 -16.42 -14.44 -26.79
N ALA A 76 -15.11 -14.25 -26.95
CA ALA A 76 -14.43 -14.46 -28.22
C ALA A 76 -14.19 -15.97 -28.40
N PRO A 77 -14.08 -16.50 -29.65
CA PRO A 77 -13.91 -17.95 -29.91
C PRO A 77 -12.67 -18.61 -29.29
N ASP A 78 -11.81 -17.85 -28.60
CA ASP A 78 -10.50 -18.29 -28.10
C ASP A 78 -10.43 -18.38 -26.56
N GLY A 79 -11.55 -18.66 -25.88
CA GLY A 79 -11.57 -18.88 -24.42
C GLY A 79 -11.47 -17.63 -23.53
N ILE A 80 -11.72 -16.43 -24.07
CA ILE A 80 -11.73 -15.17 -23.28
C ILE A 80 -13.15 -14.81 -22.86
N LEU A 81 -13.39 -14.72 -21.55
CA LEU A 81 -14.58 -14.12 -20.96
C LEU A 81 -14.40 -12.60 -20.90
N THR A 82 -15.34 -11.85 -21.48
CA THR A 82 -15.29 -10.38 -21.48
C THR A 82 -16.50 -9.75 -20.80
N SER A 83 -16.26 -8.71 -19.99
CA SER A 83 -17.25 -7.77 -19.46
C SER A 83 -17.59 -6.74 -20.53
N ARG A 84 -18.86 -6.68 -20.95
CA ARG A 84 -19.39 -5.67 -21.87
C ARG A 84 -20.14 -4.60 -21.08
N SER A 85 -19.80 -3.34 -21.34
CA SER A 85 -20.57 -2.22 -20.83
C SER A 85 -21.92 -2.07 -21.52
N GLY A 86 -22.94 -1.65 -20.77
CA GLY A 86 -24.13 -1.02 -21.35
C GLY A 86 -23.92 0.44 -21.78
N GLY A 87 -22.72 1.01 -21.61
CA GLY A 87 -22.39 2.38 -21.98
C GLY A 87 -22.29 2.61 -23.51
N PRO A 88 -22.36 3.88 -23.95
CA PRO A 88 -22.41 4.25 -25.37
C PRO A 88 -21.16 3.87 -26.17
N SER A 89 -20.03 3.63 -25.50
CA SER A 89 -18.77 3.23 -26.15
C SER A 89 -18.70 1.74 -26.49
N GLY A 90 -19.57 0.90 -25.90
CA GLY A 90 -19.60 -0.55 -26.14
C GLY A 90 -18.29 -1.27 -25.79
N GLU A 91 -17.45 -0.69 -24.94
CA GLU A 91 -16.15 -1.25 -24.60
C GLU A 91 -16.27 -2.58 -23.85
N THR A 92 -15.34 -3.48 -24.17
CA THR A 92 -15.24 -4.80 -23.58
C THR A 92 -13.92 -4.94 -22.82
N PHE A 93 -13.95 -5.56 -21.65
CA PHE A 93 -12.77 -5.85 -20.84
C PHE A 93 -12.62 -7.35 -20.63
N ALA A 94 -11.41 -7.87 -20.68
CA ALA A 94 -11.15 -9.27 -20.32
C ALA A 94 -11.34 -9.46 -18.81
N VAL A 95 -12.15 -10.45 -18.42
CA VAL A 95 -12.42 -10.83 -17.02
C VAL A 95 -11.76 -12.16 -16.69
N ALA A 96 -11.85 -13.14 -17.61
CA ALA A 96 -11.12 -14.40 -17.49
C ALA A 96 -10.59 -14.86 -18.85
N ILE A 97 -9.47 -15.57 -18.85
CA ILE A 97 -8.89 -16.26 -20.01
C ILE A 97 -8.77 -17.74 -19.64
N LEU A 98 -9.29 -18.59 -20.50
CA LEU A 98 -9.25 -20.03 -20.35
C LEU A 98 -8.34 -20.59 -21.43
N GLU A 99 -7.22 -21.17 -21.00
CA GLU A 99 -6.27 -21.82 -21.87
C GLU A 99 -6.14 -23.28 -21.44
N CYS A 100 -6.09 -24.19 -22.40
CA CYS A 100 -5.91 -25.60 -22.12
C CYS A 100 -4.99 -26.25 -23.12
N LYS A 101 -4.29 -27.29 -22.68
CA LYS A 101 -3.38 -28.06 -23.51
C LYS A 101 -3.40 -29.51 -23.09
N SER A 102 -3.18 -30.40 -24.06
CA SER A 102 -2.91 -31.80 -23.74
C SER A 102 -1.55 -31.95 -23.05
N ASP A 103 -1.38 -33.04 -22.28
CA ASP A 103 -0.16 -33.34 -21.50
C ASP A 103 1.10 -33.57 -22.36
N VAL A 104 0.94 -33.68 -23.69
CA VAL A 104 2.01 -33.99 -24.66
C VAL A 104 2.31 -32.85 -25.65
N GLY A 105 1.80 -31.65 -25.39
CA GLY A 105 1.99 -30.49 -26.28
C GLY A 105 3.32 -29.74 -26.09
N SER A 106 3.76 -29.01 -27.11
CA SER A 106 4.94 -28.12 -27.03
C SER A 106 4.54 -26.67 -26.73
N GLY A 107 5.23 -26.03 -25.78
CA GLY A 107 5.06 -24.61 -25.43
C GLY A 107 4.31 -24.38 -24.10
N ASP A 108 4.58 -23.24 -23.46
CA ASP A 108 4.06 -22.89 -22.15
C ASP A 108 2.67 -22.21 -22.23
N LEU A 109 1.68 -22.84 -21.60
CA LEU A 109 0.28 -22.39 -21.53
C LEU A 109 0.13 -20.98 -20.95
N LEU A 110 0.88 -20.67 -19.88
CA LEU A 110 0.81 -19.37 -19.25
C LEU A 110 1.34 -18.30 -20.21
N VAL A 111 2.46 -18.55 -20.87
CA VAL A 111 3.01 -17.64 -21.88
C VAL A 111 2.02 -17.39 -23.02
N GLN A 112 1.33 -18.43 -23.49
CA GLN A 112 0.29 -18.32 -24.51
C GLN A 112 -0.90 -17.46 -24.03
N ALA A 113 -1.44 -17.73 -22.84
CA ALA A 113 -2.53 -16.97 -22.24
C ALA A 113 -2.16 -15.49 -22.04
N LEU A 114 -0.95 -15.20 -21.55
CA LEU A 114 -0.45 -13.83 -21.41
C LEU A 114 -0.29 -13.13 -22.77
N ARG A 115 0.10 -13.86 -23.82
CA ARG A 115 0.14 -13.32 -25.19
C ARG A 115 -1.25 -13.00 -25.72
N TYR A 116 -2.25 -13.85 -25.46
CA TYR A 116 -3.64 -13.57 -25.83
C TYR A 116 -4.18 -12.34 -25.10
N TYR A 117 -3.89 -12.20 -23.81
CA TYR A 117 -4.20 -11.00 -23.05
C TYR A 117 -3.61 -9.72 -23.66
N GLN A 118 -2.34 -9.73 -24.08
CA GLN A 118 -1.72 -8.60 -24.78
C GLN A 118 -2.41 -8.27 -26.11
N LYS A 119 -2.67 -9.30 -26.92
CA LYS A 119 -3.36 -9.16 -28.22
C LYS A 119 -4.77 -8.59 -28.04
N TYR A 120 -5.49 -9.01 -27.01
CA TYR A 120 -6.83 -8.51 -26.68
C TYR A 120 -6.83 -6.98 -26.51
N TYR A 121 -5.82 -6.46 -25.81
CA TYR A 121 -5.61 -5.01 -25.65
C TYR A 121 -4.80 -4.37 -26.80
N GLY A 122 -4.82 -4.99 -27.98
CA GLY A 122 -4.27 -4.45 -29.22
C GLY A 122 -2.76 -4.23 -29.18
N ASP A 123 -2.01 -5.06 -28.44
CA ASP A 123 -0.57 -4.88 -28.21
C ASP A 123 -0.23 -3.48 -27.65
N GLY A 124 -1.13 -3.01 -26.79
CA GLY A 124 -1.05 -1.74 -26.10
C GLY A 124 -1.43 -0.51 -26.92
N ARG A 125 -1.85 -0.68 -28.18
CA ARG A 125 -2.42 0.42 -28.98
C ARG A 125 -3.66 1.04 -28.33
N CYS A 126 -4.46 0.23 -27.62
CA CYS A 126 -5.65 0.73 -26.94
C CYS A 126 -5.32 1.78 -25.84
N TRP A 127 -4.14 1.66 -25.21
CA TRP A 127 -3.66 2.59 -24.17
C TRP A 127 -3.38 3.99 -24.72
N VAL A 128 -2.91 4.10 -25.95
CA VAL A 128 -2.62 5.41 -26.56
C VAL A 128 -3.91 6.20 -26.77
N ASN A 129 -4.98 5.51 -27.10
CA ASN A 129 -6.17 6.15 -27.68
C ASN A 129 -7.30 6.38 -26.67
N LYS A 130 -7.29 5.70 -25.51
CA LYS A 130 -8.46 5.69 -24.61
C LYS A 130 -8.06 5.80 -23.13
N ALA A 131 -8.68 6.75 -22.42
CA ALA A 131 -8.49 6.96 -20.99
C ALA A 131 -8.97 5.76 -20.15
N THR A 132 -10.05 5.10 -20.59
CA THR A 132 -10.63 3.94 -19.90
C THR A 132 -9.65 2.80 -19.69
N TYR A 133 -8.78 2.55 -20.68
CA TYR A 133 -7.69 1.62 -20.46
C TYR A 133 -6.71 2.27 -19.50
N ARG A 134 -6.11 3.43 -19.85
CA ARG A 134 -5.02 4.11 -19.09
C ARG A 134 -5.26 4.23 -17.59
N CYS A 135 -6.49 4.40 -17.16
CA CYS A 135 -6.81 4.61 -15.75
C CYS A 135 -6.70 3.37 -14.84
N ASP A 136 -6.61 2.13 -15.35
CA ASP A 136 -6.60 0.94 -14.49
C ASP A 136 -5.79 -0.25 -15.03
N PRO A 137 -5.25 -1.12 -14.17
CA PRO A 137 -4.46 -2.29 -14.52
C PRO A 137 -5.14 -3.28 -15.46
N MET A 138 -6.45 -3.23 -15.67
CA MET A 138 -7.18 -4.25 -16.44
C MET A 138 -6.95 -5.66 -15.87
N PRO A 139 -7.19 -5.90 -14.57
CA PRO A 139 -6.99 -7.22 -13.97
C PRO A 139 -7.83 -8.31 -14.66
N VAL A 140 -7.22 -9.47 -14.90
CA VAL A 140 -7.88 -10.64 -15.51
C VAL A 140 -7.49 -11.89 -14.74
N LEU A 141 -8.41 -12.86 -14.67
CA LEU A 141 -8.10 -14.21 -14.19
C LEU A 141 -7.65 -15.08 -15.35
N VAL A 142 -6.68 -15.95 -15.12
CA VAL A 142 -6.19 -16.90 -16.12
C VAL A 142 -6.37 -18.31 -15.55
N LEU A 143 -7.25 -19.09 -16.17
CA LEU A 143 -7.50 -20.50 -15.86
C LEU A 143 -6.74 -21.36 -16.86
N LEU A 144 -5.79 -22.14 -16.35
CA LEU A 144 -4.96 -23.03 -17.16
C LEU A 144 -5.29 -24.48 -16.86
N LEU A 145 -5.60 -25.26 -17.90
CA LEU A 145 -5.78 -26.71 -17.83
C LEU A 145 -4.71 -27.43 -18.66
N GLU A 146 -3.66 -27.94 -18.00
CA GLU A 146 -2.55 -28.68 -18.60
C GLU A 146 -2.72 -30.18 -18.38
N GLY A 147 -3.29 -30.89 -19.36
CA GLY A 147 -3.71 -32.28 -19.18
C GLY A 147 -4.65 -32.39 -17.96
N PRO A 148 -4.31 -33.20 -16.93
CA PRO A 148 -5.10 -33.31 -15.72
C PRO A 148 -4.79 -32.19 -14.70
N ARG A 149 -4.08 -31.12 -15.02
CA ARG A 149 -3.66 -30.11 -14.04
C ARG A 149 -4.40 -28.79 -14.21
N LEU A 150 -5.08 -28.33 -13.16
CA LEU A 150 -5.73 -27.01 -13.12
C LEU A 150 -4.91 -26.01 -12.30
N SER A 151 -4.70 -24.81 -12.81
CA SER A 151 -4.18 -23.69 -12.02
C SER A 151 -4.88 -22.37 -12.34
N ILE A 152 -4.93 -21.48 -11.36
CA ILE A 152 -5.52 -20.14 -11.48
C ILE A 152 -4.43 -19.09 -11.22
N HIS A 153 -4.33 -18.13 -12.14
CA HIS A 153 -3.40 -17.01 -12.07
C HIS A 153 -4.18 -15.70 -12.19
N ALA A 154 -3.57 -14.61 -11.71
CA ALA A 154 -3.95 -13.25 -12.04
C ALA A 154 -2.99 -12.70 -13.08
N ALA A 155 -3.50 -11.93 -14.03
CA ALA A 155 -2.70 -11.09 -14.91
C ALA A 155 -3.24 -9.66 -14.93
N TRP A 156 -2.38 -8.70 -15.20
CA TRP A 156 -2.76 -7.29 -15.31
C TRP A 156 -1.76 -6.53 -16.18
N THR A 157 -2.18 -5.40 -16.72
CA THR A 157 -1.28 -4.46 -17.38
C THR A 157 -0.49 -3.65 -16.37
N ILE A 158 0.79 -3.49 -16.64
CA ILE A 158 1.72 -2.70 -15.84
C ILE A 158 1.85 -1.31 -16.49
N TYR A 159 2.25 -1.24 -17.77
CA TYR A 159 2.25 -0.03 -18.61
C TYR A 159 2.58 -0.41 -20.07
N GLN A 160 2.06 0.32 -21.07
CA GLN A 160 2.43 0.19 -22.51
C GLN A 160 2.66 -1.26 -22.98
N ASN A 161 1.66 -2.13 -22.78
CA ASN A 161 1.68 -3.55 -23.18
C ASN A 161 2.53 -4.51 -22.32
N ARG A 162 3.10 -4.06 -21.21
CA ARG A 162 3.72 -4.98 -20.23
C ARG A 162 2.66 -5.65 -19.39
N VAL A 163 2.82 -6.95 -19.18
CA VAL A 163 1.92 -7.78 -18.39
C VAL A 163 2.61 -8.21 -17.12
N GLY A 164 1.98 -7.93 -15.99
CA GLY A 164 2.28 -8.57 -14.71
C GLY A 164 1.42 -9.81 -14.56
N TYR A 165 1.93 -10.81 -13.87
CA TYR A 165 1.15 -11.98 -13.48
C TYR A 165 1.55 -12.45 -12.08
N ALA A 166 0.64 -13.17 -11.43
CA ALA A 166 0.91 -13.86 -10.18
C ALA A 166 0.08 -15.16 -10.11
N PRO A 167 0.68 -16.29 -9.68
CA PRO A 167 -0.09 -17.49 -9.39
C PRO A 167 -0.98 -17.25 -8.17
N LEU A 168 -2.25 -17.63 -8.27
CA LEU A 168 -3.21 -17.54 -7.15
C LEU A 168 -3.44 -18.88 -6.47
N THR A 169 -3.16 -19.98 -7.17
CA THR A 169 -3.29 -21.34 -6.65
C THR A 169 -2.07 -22.17 -7.02
N PRO A 170 -1.78 -23.25 -6.26
CA PRO A 170 -0.95 -24.33 -6.79
C PRO A 170 -1.60 -24.99 -8.01
N SER A 171 -0.84 -25.88 -8.66
CA SER A 171 -1.35 -26.76 -9.71
C SER A 171 -2.10 -27.95 -9.07
N TYR A 172 -3.41 -28.03 -9.28
CA TYR A 172 -4.26 -29.11 -8.79
C TYR A 172 -4.29 -30.25 -9.79
N TYR A 173 -3.85 -31.44 -9.36
CA TYR A 173 -3.93 -32.65 -10.18
C TYR A 173 -5.35 -33.25 -10.07
N LEU A 174 -6.04 -33.35 -11.20
CA LEU A 174 -7.45 -33.74 -11.32
C LEU A 174 -7.63 -35.24 -11.58
N ALA A 175 -6.61 -35.92 -12.10
CA ALA A 175 -6.60 -37.36 -12.27
C ALA A 175 -6.28 -38.05 -10.92
N ASN A 176 -6.72 -39.29 -10.72
CA ASN A 176 -6.54 -40.11 -9.50
C ASN A 176 -7.53 -39.91 -8.35
N GLU A 177 -8.58 -39.08 -8.52
CA GLU A 177 -9.73 -39.16 -7.62
C GLU A 177 -10.58 -40.36 -8.03
N GLU A 178 -10.52 -41.46 -7.28
CA GLU A 178 -11.30 -42.67 -7.57
C GLU A 178 -12.78 -42.30 -7.65
N ALA A 179 -13.37 -42.45 -8.84
CA ALA A 179 -14.77 -42.13 -9.12
C ALA A 179 -15.77 -42.98 -8.30
N GLY A 180 -15.30 -43.88 -7.43
CA GLY A 180 -16.10 -44.76 -6.57
C GLY A 180 -15.75 -44.74 -5.09
N ALA A 181 -14.77 -43.95 -4.62
CA ALA A 181 -14.50 -43.85 -3.19
C ALA A 181 -15.64 -43.07 -2.49
N ALA A 182 -16.33 -43.72 -1.55
CA ALA A 182 -17.48 -43.18 -0.83
C ALA A 182 -17.18 -41.92 0.01
N SER A 183 -15.91 -41.50 0.10
CA SER A 183 -15.49 -40.27 0.74
C SER A 183 -14.94 -39.29 -0.29
N ASP A 184 -15.56 -38.11 -0.39
CA ASP A 184 -14.94 -36.95 -1.04
C ASP A 184 -13.55 -36.68 -0.44
N SER A 185 -12.52 -36.56 -1.27
CA SER A 185 -11.17 -36.28 -0.80
C SER A 185 -11.01 -34.82 -0.36
N SER A 186 -9.89 -34.54 0.33
CA SER A 186 -9.45 -33.16 0.59
C SER A 186 -9.31 -32.32 -0.69
N ASN A 187 -9.02 -32.93 -1.85
CA ASN A 187 -8.86 -32.18 -3.09
C ASN A 187 -10.20 -31.66 -3.61
N VAL A 188 -11.28 -32.43 -3.46
CA VAL A 188 -12.64 -32.01 -3.86
C VAL A 188 -13.04 -30.76 -3.09
N TRP A 189 -12.86 -30.78 -1.76
CA TRP A 189 -13.21 -29.64 -0.91
C TRP A 189 -12.36 -28.42 -1.21
N ARG A 190 -11.07 -28.60 -1.43
CA ARG A 190 -10.18 -27.51 -1.83
C ARG A 190 -10.57 -26.90 -3.18
N LEU A 191 -10.88 -27.73 -4.18
CA LEU A 191 -11.37 -27.28 -5.48
C LEU A 191 -12.71 -26.55 -5.36
N MET A 192 -13.64 -27.03 -4.52
CA MET A 192 -14.89 -26.31 -4.25
C MET A 192 -14.64 -24.92 -3.65
N ALA A 193 -13.80 -24.81 -2.63
CA ALA A 193 -13.49 -23.53 -2.01
C ALA A 193 -12.86 -22.55 -3.02
N VAL A 194 -11.86 -23.02 -3.77
CA VAL A 194 -11.15 -22.22 -4.78
C VAL A 194 -12.06 -21.79 -5.93
N LEU A 195 -12.88 -22.69 -6.45
CA LEU A 195 -13.78 -22.36 -7.56
C LEU A 195 -14.95 -21.48 -7.12
N SER A 196 -15.41 -21.60 -5.88
CA SER A 196 -16.35 -20.64 -5.27
C SER A 196 -15.73 -19.24 -5.20
N ALA A 197 -14.49 -19.14 -4.71
CA ALA A 197 -13.76 -17.87 -4.66
C ALA A 197 -13.48 -17.29 -6.05
N TYR A 198 -13.17 -18.15 -7.03
CA TYR A 198 -13.04 -17.77 -8.44
C TYR A 198 -14.32 -17.13 -8.97
N LYS A 199 -15.50 -17.76 -8.78
CA LYS A 199 -16.80 -17.21 -9.20
C LYS A 199 -17.05 -15.83 -8.61
N LYS A 200 -16.83 -15.67 -7.31
CA LYS A 200 -16.98 -14.38 -6.62
C LYS A 200 -16.04 -13.32 -7.19
N THR A 201 -14.81 -13.70 -7.51
CA THR A 201 -13.80 -12.80 -8.07
C THR A 201 -14.15 -12.38 -9.50
N VAL A 202 -14.67 -13.29 -10.33
CA VAL A 202 -15.18 -12.96 -11.67
C VAL A 202 -16.32 -11.93 -11.59
N ALA A 203 -17.28 -12.13 -10.70
CA ALA A 203 -18.37 -11.18 -10.50
C ALA A 203 -17.86 -9.81 -10.00
N ALA A 204 -16.92 -9.79 -9.05
CA ALA A 204 -16.32 -8.55 -8.55
C ALA A 204 -15.51 -7.81 -9.61
N LEU A 205 -14.84 -8.52 -10.53
CA LEU A 205 -14.14 -7.93 -11.67
C LEU A 205 -15.13 -7.27 -12.64
N ASP A 206 -16.19 -7.98 -13.02
CA ASP A 206 -17.25 -7.46 -13.89
C ASP A 206 -17.89 -6.20 -13.29
N GLU A 207 -18.26 -6.23 -12.01
CA GLU A 207 -18.80 -5.08 -11.30
C GLU A 207 -17.81 -3.92 -11.22
N SER A 208 -16.53 -4.20 -10.99
CA SER A 208 -15.47 -3.18 -10.98
C SER A 208 -15.35 -2.48 -12.34
N TYR A 209 -15.41 -3.23 -13.44
CA TYR A 209 -15.38 -2.64 -14.79
C TYR A 209 -16.64 -1.83 -15.08
N ALA A 210 -17.81 -2.35 -14.73
CA ALA A 210 -19.08 -1.62 -14.88
C ALA A 210 -19.09 -0.33 -14.04
N SER A 211 -18.60 -0.37 -12.80
CA SER A 211 -18.50 0.80 -11.93
C SER A 211 -17.55 1.85 -12.47
N ARG A 212 -16.44 1.43 -13.07
CA ARG A 212 -15.48 2.35 -13.66
C ARG A 212 -16.06 3.12 -14.83
N GLN A 213 -16.84 2.49 -15.68
CA GLN A 213 -17.47 3.19 -16.80
C GLN A 213 -18.57 4.15 -16.37
N ARG A 214 -19.09 4.01 -15.15
CA ARG A 214 -19.93 5.02 -14.52
C ARG A 214 -19.13 6.22 -14.00
N GLN A 215 -17.80 6.10 -13.86
CA GLN A 215 -16.96 7.26 -13.57
C GLN A 215 -16.93 8.18 -14.79
N GLY A 216 -17.02 9.49 -14.56
CA GLY A 216 -16.95 10.47 -15.63
C GLY A 216 -15.59 10.46 -16.33
N GLU A 217 -15.56 10.86 -17.61
CA GLU A 217 -14.35 10.95 -18.44
C GLU A 217 -13.22 11.73 -17.73
N ALA A 218 -13.56 12.78 -17.01
CA ALA A 218 -12.58 13.59 -16.26
C ALA A 218 -11.86 12.79 -15.17
N ALA A 219 -12.57 11.93 -14.42
CA ALA A 219 -11.97 11.09 -13.38
C ALA A 219 -11.05 10.03 -14.01
N MET A 220 -11.51 9.40 -15.11
CA MET A 220 -10.69 8.44 -15.87
C MET A 220 -9.44 9.12 -16.46
N GLN A 221 -9.58 10.29 -17.06
CA GLN A 221 -8.45 11.03 -17.63
C GLN A 221 -7.46 11.49 -16.56
N ARG A 222 -7.95 11.85 -15.36
CA ARG A 222 -7.10 12.14 -14.19
C ARG A 222 -6.31 10.90 -13.76
N ALA A 223 -6.98 9.77 -13.54
CA ALA A 223 -6.33 8.50 -13.16
C ALA A 223 -5.32 8.04 -14.23
N ALA A 224 -5.67 8.16 -15.51
CA ALA A 224 -4.79 7.89 -16.65
C ALA A 224 -3.54 8.78 -16.65
N SER A 225 -3.72 10.08 -16.37
CA SER A 225 -2.62 11.05 -16.31
C SER A 225 -1.69 10.77 -15.14
N LEU A 226 -2.25 10.44 -13.96
CA LEU A 226 -1.48 10.06 -12.77
C LEU A 226 -0.64 8.79 -13.03
N ARG A 227 -1.24 7.76 -13.62
CA ARG A 227 -0.51 6.54 -13.99
C ARG A 227 0.58 6.83 -15.02
N THR A 228 0.31 7.69 -16.01
CA THR A 228 1.32 8.09 -17.02
C THR A 228 2.47 8.85 -16.37
N ALA A 229 2.20 9.85 -15.53
CA ALA A 229 3.19 10.71 -14.87
C ALA A 229 4.20 9.90 -14.04
N ALA A 230 3.73 8.86 -13.36
CA ALA A 230 4.59 7.95 -12.63
C ALA A 230 5.59 7.17 -13.49
N HIS A 231 5.24 6.93 -14.74
CA HIS A 231 6.10 6.25 -15.70
C HIS A 231 7.03 7.22 -16.42
N THR A 232 6.60 8.47 -16.64
CA THR A 232 7.29 9.46 -17.48
C THR A 232 8.18 10.46 -16.75
N ALA A 233 8.14 10.57 -15.42
CA ALA A 233 9.07 11.45 -14.70
C ALA A 233 10.50 11.16 -15.17
N ALA A 234 11.21 12.11 -15.76
CA ALA A 234 12.53 11.89 -16.33
C ALA A 234 13.51 11.44 -15.24
N VAL A 235 14.34 10.43 -15.50
CA VAL A 235 15.57 10.30 -14.72
C VAL A 235 16.34 11.54 -15.14
N GLY A 236 16.37 12.59 -14.31
CA GLY A 236 17.41 13.60 -14.45
C GLY A 236 18.72 12.82 -14.53
N VAL A 237 19.39 12.88 -15.67
CA VAL A 237 20.54 12.05 -16.02
C VAL A 237 21.44 12.00 -14.80
N ALA A 238 21.45 10.85 -14.12
CA ALA A 238 22.29 10.67 -12.97
C ALA A 238 23.72 10.93 -13.45
N ALA A 239 24.41 11.87 -12.81
CA ALA A 239 25.84 12.07 -13.01
C ALA A 239 26.53 10.69 -12.96
N ALA A 240 27.43 10.46 -13.91
CA ALA A 240 28.11 9.18 -14.10
C ALA A 240 28.63 8.64 -12.75
N GLY A 241 27.95 7.61 -12.22
CA GLY A 241 28.30 7.01 -10.93
C GLY A 241 27.13 6.62 -10.01
N ALA A 242 25.92 7.18 -10.18
CA ALA A 242 24.80 6.78 -9.32
C ALA A 242 24.14 5.47 -9.84
N GLY A 243 24.05 4.48 -8.96
CA GLY A 243 23.50 3.15 -9.26
C GLY A 243 22.10 3.20 -9.88
N TYR A 244 21.79 2.19 -10.71
CA TYR A 244 20.49 2.05 -11.38
C TYR A 244 19.33 2.15 -10.37
N CYS A 245 18.63 3.27 -10.37
CA CYS A 245 17.37 3.40 -9.63
C CYS A 245 16.32 2.56 -10.37
N VAL A 246 16.02 1.37 -9.84
CA VAL A 246 14.95 0.51 -10.35
C VAL A 246 13.63 1.23 -10.12
N ARG A 247 13.02 1.69 -11.21
CA ARG A 247 11.72 2.36 -11.18
C ARG A 247 10.62 1.34 -10.91
N PRO A 248 9.65 1.64 -10.02
CA PRO A 248 8.47 0.81 -9.90
C PRO A 248 7.71 0.83 -11.23
N CYS A 249 7.34 -0.36 -11.69
CA CYS A 249 6.69 -0.55 -12.98
C CYS A 249 5.21 -0.14 -12.97
N THR A 250 4.64 0.19 -11.80
CA THR A 250 3.28 0.73 -11.57
C THR A 250 3.28 1.69 -10.37
N LEU A 251 2.38 2.67 -10.36
CA LEU A 251 2.04 3.37 -9.11
C LEU A 251 1.29 2.42 -8.18
N PRO A 252 1.51 2.50 -6.87
CA PRO A 252 0.56 2.02 -5.88
C PRO A 252 -0.82 2.67 -6.10
N TYR A 253 -1.88 1.87 -6.26
CA TYR A 253 -3.24 2.37 -6.53
C TYR A 253 -3.80 3.29 -5.45
N SER A 254 -3.32 3.16 -4.22
CA SER A 254 -3.70 4.05 -3.12
C SER A 254 -3.36 5.51 -3.39
N LEU A 255 -2.40 5.80 -4.28
CA LEU A 255 -2.09 7.17 -4.73
C LEU A 255 -3.19 7.77 -5.62
N LEU A 256 -4.05 6.93 -6.20
CA LEU A 256 -5.15 7.35 -7.05
C LEU A 256 -6.45 7.58 -6.26
N ASP A 257 -6.45 7.31 -4.94
CA ASP A 257 -7.61 7.48 -4.08
C ASP A 257 -8.06 8.95 -4.07
N GLU A 258 -9.27 9.20 -4.55
CA GLU A 258 -9.83 10.53 -4.65
C GLU A 258 -10.05 11.18 -3.28
N SER A 259 -10.25 10.39 -2.23
CA SER A 259 -10.43 10.89 -0.86
C SER A 259 -9.20 11.63 -0.34
N LEU A 260 -8.02 11.33 -0.88
CA LEU A 260 -6.77 12.01 -0.51
C LEU A 260 -6.58 13.33 -1.24
N GLY A 261 -7.33 13.60 -2.31
CA GLY A 261 -7.15 14.82 -3.11
C GLY A 261 -5.75 14.99 -3.71
N LEU A 262 -4.99 13.89 -3.93
CA LEU A 262 -3.63 13.96 -4.47
C LEU A 262 -3.62 14.34 -5.96
N SER A 263 -2.62 15.07 -6.39
CA SER A 263 -2.40 15.44 -7.79
C SER A 263 -0.90 15.67 -8.05
N ALA A 264 -0.51 15.84 -9.32
CA ALA A 264 0.88 16.08 -9.71
C ALA A 264 1.89 15.09 -9.08
N ILE A 265 1.53 13.81 -9.04
CA ILE A 265 2.30 12.77 -8.35
C ILE A 265 3.58 12.45 -9.13
N ALA A 266 4.73 12.54 -8.47
CA ALA A 266 6.05 12.30 -9.04
C ALA A 266 6.86 11.33 -8.16
N PHE A 267 7.47 10.31 -8.78
CA PHE A 267 8.34 9.37 -8.08
C PHE A 267 9.70 10.00 -7.77
N ARG A 268 10.16 9.93 -6.51
CA ARG A 268 11.38 10.59 -6.03
C ARG A 268 12.57 9.65 -5.87
N GLY A 269 12.38 8.33 -5.85
CA GLY A 269 13.49 7.38 -5.83
C GLY A 269 13.28 6.16 -4.91
N PRO A 270 14.36 5.57 -4.37
CA PRO A 270 14.28 4.31 -3.62
C PRO A 270 13.33 4.41 -2.42
N GLY A 271 12.81 3.27 -1.97
CA GLY A 271 11.88 3.22 -0.84
C GLY A 271 10.44 3.66 -1.18
N LEU A 272 10.06 3.63 -2.48
CA LEU A 272 8.72 3.98 -2.94
C LEU A 272 8.28 5.38 -2.45
N LEU A 273 9.16 6.37 -2.60
CA LEU A 273 8.88 7.76 -2.23
C LEU A 273 8.27 8.52 -3.39
N TYR A 274 7.21 9.28 -3.11
CA TYR A 274 6.51 10.11 -4.08
C TYR A 274 6.31 11.52 -3.53
N GLU A 275 6.42 12.51 -4.41
CA GLU A 275 5.97 13.87 -4.17
C GLU A 275 4.60 14.06 -4.82
N ALA A 276 3.71 14.81 -4.18
CA ALA A 276 2.40 15.13 -4.73
C ALA A 276 1.91 16.49 -4.24
N ARG A 277 0.82 16.99 -4.84
CA ARG A 277 0.00 18.08 -4.29
C ARG A 277 -1.26 17.50 -3.68
N MET A 278 -1.59 17.90 -2.47
CA MET A 278 -2.80 17.47 -1.76
C MET A 278 -3.77 18.65 -1.64
N ARG A 279 -5.03 18.43 -2.01
CA ARG A 279 -6.12 19.37 -1.69
C ARG A 279 -6.66 19.05 -0.30
N ALA A 280 -6.39 19.93 0.65
CA ALA A 280 -6.93 19.85 1.99
C ALA A 280 -8.10 20.83 2.14
N ARG A 281 -9.16 20.42 2.82
CA ARG A 281 -10.20 21.34 3.27
C ARG A 281 -9.73 21.98 4.57
N ARG A 282 -9.56 23.29 4.57
CA ARG A 282 -9.26 24.06 5.77
C ARG A 282 -10.54 24.75 6.24
N ARG A 283 -10.87 24.56 7.52
CA ARG A 283 -11.94 25.32 8.17
C ARG A 283 -11.47 26.76 8.32
N VAL A 284 -12.22 27.71 7.77
CA VAL A 284 -11.93 29.14 7.98
C VAL A 284 -12.64 29.55 9.26
N GLU A 285 -11.88 29.87 10.31
CA GLU A 285 -12.44 30.49 11.50
C GLU A 285 -12.80 31.94 11.18
N MET A 286 -14.07 32.17 10.85
CA MET A 286 -14.62 33.52 10.72
C MET A 286 -14.74 34.12 12.13
N GLY A 287 -13.81 35.03 12.47
CA GLY A 287 -13.85 35.79 13.70
C GLY A 287 -15.08 36.70 13.75
N GLY A 288 -16.18 36.23 14.33
CA GLY A 288 -17.41 37.02 14.47
C GLY A 288 -18.48 36.28 15.27
N GLY A 289 -18.74 36.75 16.48
CA GLY A 289 -19.68 36.14 17.41
C GLY A 289 -21.14 36.26 16.99
N GLY A 290 -21.84 35.13 17.01
CA GLY A 290 -23.30 35.06 17.16
C GLY A 290 -24.08 34.73 15.90
N LYS A 291 -24.65 33.51 15.93
CA LYS A 291 -25.70 32.91 15.07
C LYS A 291 -25.21 32.18 13.82
N GLU A 292 -25.59 30.89 13.80
CA GLU A 292 -25.54 29.91 12.69
C GLU A 292 -24.44 30.16 11.66
N GLN A 293 -23.20 29.78 12.03
CA GLN A 293 -22.09 29.78 11.10
C GLN A 293 -22.24 28.61 10.11
N GLU A 294 -22.54 28.96 8.86
CA GLU A 294 -22.35 28.09 7.71
C GLU A 294 -20.86 27.74 7.64
N GLU A 295 -20.51 26.45 7.73
CA GLU A 295 -19.11 26.01 7.72
C GLU A 295 -18.48 26.33 6.37
N GLN A 296 -17.72 27.41 6.30
CA GLN A 296 -16.95 27.78 5.12
C GLN A 296 -15.64 27.01 5.09
N TRP A 297 -15.45 26.23 4.03
CA TRP A 297 -14.25 25.45 3.78
C TRP A 297 -13.47 26.07 2.62
N GLU A 298 -12.21 26.42 2.85
CA GLU A 298 -11.28 26.77 1.79
C GLU A 298 -10.51 25.53 1.32
N LEU A 299 -10.30 25.45 0.00
CA LEU A 299 -9.44 24.43 -0.59
C LEU A 299 -8.01 24.96 -0.59
N GLU A 300 -7.16 24.41 0.27
CA GLU A 300 -5.74 24.69 0.30
C GLU A 300 -4.99 23.60 -0.47
N GLU A 301 -4.16 23.98 -1.44
CA GLU A 301 -3.24 23.04 -2.10
C GLU A 301 -1.88 23.09 -1.41
N ARG A 302 -1.41 21.93 -0.94
CA ARG A 302 -0.13 21.78 -0.23
C ARG A 302 0.77 20.74 -0.91
N ALA A 303 2.08 20.93 -0.81
CA ALA A 303 3.04 19.92 -1.25
C ALA A 303 3.20 18.82 -0.18
N VAL A 304 3.11 17.56 -0.59
CA VAL A 304 3.18 16.40 0.31
C VAL A 304 4.19 15.38 -0.18
N LEU A 305 4.78 14.67 0.78
CA LEU A 305 5.57 13.47 0.57
C LEU A 305 4.69 12.27 0.90
N VAL A 306 4.63 11.30 -0.03
CA VAL A 306 3.98 10.01 0.18
C VAL A 306 5.03 8.91 0.26
N LYS A 307 5.03 8.15 1.35
CA LYS A 307 5.96 7.05 1.62
C LYS A 307 5.20 5.74 1.83
N PHE A 308 5.75 4.64 1.34
CA PHE A 308 5.23 3.30 1.57
C PHE A 308 6.14 2.54 2.51
N VAL A 309 5.63 2.23 3.70
CA VAL A 309 6.37 1.60 4.79
C VAL A 309 5.87 0.19 4.96
N ARG A 310 6.76 -0.77 5.22
CA ARG A 310 6.34 -2.15 5.49
C ARG A 310 6.29 -2.39 7.00
N GLY A 311 5.17 -2.94 7.47
CA GLY A 311 4.96 -3.28 8.86
C GLY A 311 4.38 -2.12 9.66
N ARG A 312 5.18 -1.52 10.52
CA ARG A 312 4.74 -0.48 11.45
C ARG A 312 5.22 0.91 11.04
N TYR A 313 4.56 1.93 11.57
CA TYR A 313 4.97 3.32 11.46
C TYR A 313 4.70 4.02 12.80
N GLY A 314 5.66 4.80 13.29
CA GLY A 314 5.60 5.48 14.59
C GLY A 314 4.71 6.71 14.61
N ALA A 315 3.44 6.55 14.24
CA ALA A 315 2.47 7.65 14.06
C ALA A 315 2.30 8.52 15.31
N LYS A 316 2.19 7.87 16.48
CA LYS A 316 2.04 8.54 17.78
C LYS A 316 3.24 9.46 18.07
N VAL A 317 4.45 8.95 17.86
CA VAL A 317 5.69 9.72 18.05
C VAL A 317 5.79 10.85 17.03
N HIS A 318 5.51 10.57 15.76
CA HIS A 318 5.50 11.58 14.69
C HIS A 318 4.55 12.73 15.03
N GLN A 319 3.29 12.45 15.38
CA GLN A 319 2.31 13.48 15.73
C GLN A 319 2.73 14.30 16.95
N ALA A 320 3.26 13.64 17.99
CA ALA A 320 3.73 14.33 19.18
C ALA A 320 4.94 15.25 18.89
N TRP A 321 5.87 14.79 18.07
CA TRP A 321 7.01 15.58 17.62
C TRP A 321 6.59 16.71 16.68
N HIS A 322 5.57 16.51 15.84
CA HIS A 322 4.99 17.59 15.05
C HIS A 322 4.39 18.68 15.95
N GLY A 323 3.63 18.30 16.98
CA GLY A 323 3.06 19.23 17.97
C GLY A 323 4.13 20.02 18.73
N ALA A 324 5.32 19.44 18.92
CA ALA A 324 6.48 20.13 19.48
C ALA A 324 7.27 20.96 18.45
N GLY A 325 6.85 20.98 17.19
CA GLY A 325 7.57 21.63 16.10
C GLY A 325 8.92 20.97 15.84
N LEU A 326 8.96 19.64 15.79
CA LEU A 326 10.15 18.82 15.57
C LEU A 326 9.98 17.80 14.43
N ALA A 327 8.78 17.66 13.88
CA ALA A 327 8.48 16.78 12.73
C ALA A 327 7.57 17.49 11.72
N PRO A 328 7.60 17.08 10.44
CA PRO A 328 6.62 17.52 9.46
C PRO A 328 5.19 17.17 9.91
N GLU A 329 4.18 17.84 9.37
CA GLU A 329 2.79 17.47 9.62
C GLU A 329 2.47 16.10 9.01
N LEU A 330 1.83 15.21 9.78
CA LEU A 330 1.33 13.92 9.28
C LEU A 330 -0.14 14.08 8.87
N TYR A 331 -0.39 14.11 7.57
CA TYR A 331 -1.73 14.33 7.00
C TYR A 331 -2.58 13.07 6.97
N ASP A 332 -1.98 11.92 6.64
CA ASP A 332 -2.70 10.67 6.55
C ASP A 332 -1.79 9.45 6.77
N LEU A 333 -2.37 8.40 7.33
CA LEU A 333 -1.73 7.11 7.54
C LEU A 333 -2.77 6.02 7.36
N ARG A 334 -2.62 5.19 6.32
CA ARG A 334 -3.55 4.09 6.08
C ARG A 334 -2.87 2.77 5.76
N PRO A 335 -3.39 1.63 6.26
CA PRO A 335 -2.97 0.33 5.81
C PRO A 335 -3.43 0.06 4.38
N LEU A 336 -2.58 -0.61 3.60
CA LEU A 336 -2.90 -1.02 2.25
C LEU A 336 -3.41 -2.46 2.23
N ALA A 337 -4.49 -2.68 1.49
CA ALA A 337 -5.06 -4.00 1.30
C ALA A 337 -4.03 -4.93 0.61
N GLY A 338 -3.80 -6.12 1.18
CA GLY A 338 -2.89 -7.13 0.63
C GLY A 338 -1.76 -7.58 1.56
N GLY A 339 -1.58 -6.95 2.72
CA GLY A 339 -0.76 -7.50 3.81
C GLY A 339 -1.57 -8.48 4.64
N GLY A 340 -1.35 -9.78 4.45
CA GLY A 340 -2.16 -10.82 5.08
C GLY A 340 -2.13 -10.75 6.62
N GLY A 341 -3.30 -10.59 7.22
CA GLY A 341 -3.53 -10.75 8.66
C GLY A 341 -3.71 -12.22 9.11
N GLY A 342 -3.46 -13.19 8.22
CA GLY A 342 -3.37 -14.60 8.61
C GLY A 342 -2.10 -14.86 9.41
N SER A 343 -2.10 -15.88 10.27
CA SER A 343 -1.03 -16.17 11.25
C SER A 343 0.37 -16.49 10.68
N GLY A 344 0.59 -16.30 9.38
CA GLY A 344 1.89 -16.35 8.70
C GLY A 344 2.05 -15.34 7.56
N GLY A 345 1.19 -14.31 7.48
CA GLY A 345 1.22 -13.30 6.42
C GLY A 345 2.33 -12.27 6.59
N LEU A 346 2.90 -11.81 5.47
CA LEU A 346 3.86 -10.70 5.46
C LEU A 346 3.18 -9.44 6.03
N ALA A 347 3.89 -8.72 6.91
CA ALA A 347 3.39 -7.50 7.53
C ALA A 347 2.87 -6.49 6.49
N PRO A 348 1.73 -5.81 6.75
CA PRO A 348 1.08 -4.96 5.77
C PRO A 348 1.92 -3.75 5.39
N TYR A 349 1.74 -3.29 4.16
CA TYR A 349 2.25 -1.99 3.78
C TYR A 349 1.33 -0.89 4.34
N LEU A 350 1.93 0.18 4.81
CA LEU A 350 1.30 1.42 5.22
C LEU A 350 1.64 2.49 4.19
N MET A 351 0.67 3.33 3.83
CA MET A 351 0.91 4.55 3.09
C MET A 351 0.86 5.73 4.07
N VAL A 352 1.94 6.49 4.08
CA VAL A 352 2.14 7.67 4.92
C VAL A 352 2.10 8.90 4.02
N VAL A 353 1.22 9.86 4.30
CA VAL A 353 1.16 11.16 3.62
C VAL A 353 1.53 12.24 4.63
N MET A 354 2.60 12.98 4.37
CA MET A 354 3.13 14.01 5.28
C MET A 354 3.60 15.24 4.53
N GLU A 355 3.84 16.34 5.24
CA GLU A 355 4.40 17.58 4.71
C GLU A 355 5.73 17.33 3.99
N LEU A 356 5.88 17.91 2.79
CA LEU A 356 7.13 17.90 2.06
C LEU A 356 8.01 19.10 2.47
N LEU A 357 9.12 18.81 3.15
CA LEU A 357 10.15 19.80 3.47
C LEU A 357 11.02 20.08 2.24
N ARG A 358 10.71 21.17 1.53
CA ARG A 358 11.30 21.50 0.24
C ARG A 358 12.60 22.29 0.33
N PRO A 359 13.60 22.01 -0.52
CA PRO A 359 14.79 22.85 -0.66
C PRO A 359 14.49 24.30 -1.00
N GLU A 360 13.42 24.55 -1.77
CA GLU A 360 12.98 25.90 -2.15
C GLU A 360 12.52 26.72 -0.95
N ASP A 361 12.04 26.06 0.11
CA ASP A 361 11.65 26.67 1.38
C ASP A 361 12.83 26.76 2.37
N GLY A 362 14.06 26.47 1.90
CA GLY A 362 15.30 26.52 2.68
C GLY A 362 15.60 25.26 3.50
N TRP A 363 14.82 24.18 3.33
CA TRP A 363 15.07 22.92 4.03
C TRP A 363 16.16 22.11 3.34
N VAL A 364 17.19 21.72 4.11
CA VAL A 364 18.27 20.86 3.62
C VAL A 364 18.57 19.74 4.62
N PRO A 365 19.02 18.56 4.17
CA PRO A 365 19.50 17.53 5.07
C PRO A 365 20.68 18.02 5.90
N LEU A 366 20.70 17.73 7.20
CA LEU A 366 21.75 18.17 8.12
C LEU A 366 23.14 17.72 7.65
N ARG A 367 23.25 16.48 7.13
CA ARG A 367 24.51 15.97 6.54
C ARG A 367 25.12 16.88 5.48
N HIS A 368 24.30 17.60 4.69
CA HIS A 368 24.80 18.48 3.64
C HIS A 368 25.33 19.79 4.21
N VAL A 369 24.69 20.30 5.29
CA VAL A 369 25.17 21.50 5.99
C VAL A 369 26.51 21.24 6.65
N LEU A 370 26.66 20.09 7.31
CA LEU A 370 27.91 19.71 7.98
C LEU A 370 29.04 19.46 6.96
N ALA A 371 28.78 18.71 5.88
CA ALA A 371 29.77 18.45 4.84
C ALA A 371 30.26 19.74 4.13
N GLY A 372 29.40 20.75 4.02
CA GLY A 372 29.74 22.04 3.39
C GLY A 372 30.56 22.98 4.28
N ALA A 373 30.60 22.77 5.60
CA ALA A 373 31.22 23.70 6.55
C ALA A 373 32.76 23.60 6.62
N GLY A 374 33.35 22.49 6.16
CA GLY A 374 34.79 22.23 6.20
C GLY A 374 35.36 22.15 7.62
N ALA A 375 36.52 21.51 7.78
CA ALA A 375 37.15 21.24 9.09
C ALA A 375 37.62 22.50 9.89
N GLY A 376 37.33 23.72 9.42
CA GLY A 376 37.78 24.97 10.04
C GLY A 376 36.71 26.06 10.20
N GLY A 377 35.45 25.80 9.83
CA GLY A 377 34.37 26.78 9.95
C GLY A 377 33.64 26.68 11.28
N GLY A 378 33.93 27.56 12.24
CA GLY A 378 33.26 27.66 13.55
C GLY A 378 31.78 28.08 13.52
N GLY A 379 31.04 27.71 12.48
CA GLY A 379 29.64 28.08 12.25
C GLY A 379 28.63 26.94 12.40
N THR A 380 29.07 25.70 12.70
CA THR A 380 28.18 24.54 12.83
C THR A 380 27.77 24.20 14.26
N GLU A 381 28.43 24.77 15.27
CA GLU A 381 28.07 24.53 16.68
C GLU A 381 26.61 24.91 16.99
N PRO A 382 26.05 26.06 16.52
CA PRO A 382 24.65 26.39 16.79
C PRO A 382 23.64 25.40 16.18
N ILE A 383 23.99 24.74 15.06
CA ILE A 383 23.10 23.77 14.43
C ILE A 383 23.21 22.39 15.10
N LYS A 384 24.41 22.03 15.59
CA LYS A 384 24.62 20.83 16.41
C LYS A 384 23.88 20.95 17.73
N ASP A 385 24.02 22.08 18.42
CA ASP A 385 23.30 22.37 19.66
C ASP A 385 21.78 22.31 19.48
N ALA A 386 21.28 22.93 18.40
CA ALA A 386 19.85 22.90 18.08
C ALA A 386 19.34 21.48 17.83
N ALA A 387 20.12 20.60 17.20
CA ALA A 387 19.74 19.21 16.97
C ALA A 387 19.87 18.35 18.25
N HIS A 388 20.89 18.58 19.09
CA HIS A 388 21.07 17.89 20.37
C HIS A 388 20.01 18.24 21.42
N ALA A 389 19.51 19.47 21.42
CA ALA A 389 18.49 19.92 22.36
C ALA A 389 17.13 19.20 22.18
N VAL A 390 16.90 18.60 21.01
CA VAL A 390 15.61 17.99 20.64
C VAL A 390 15.32 16.66 21.37
N PRO A 391 16.17 15.62 21.30
CA PRO A 391 15.87 14.33 21.93
C PRO A 391 15.65 14.41 23.44
N VAL A 392 16.09 15.48 24.10
CA VAL A 392 16.01 15.66 25.56
C VAL A 392 14.78 16.49 25.99
N ALA A 393 14.06 17.13 25.06
CA ALA A 393 12.96 18.02 25.39
C ALA A 393 11.74 17.24 25.96
N PRO A 394 11.33 17.49 27.22
CA PRO A 394 10.24 16.75 27.87
C PRO A 394 8.87 16.98 27.22
N SER A 395 8.71 18.04 26.40
CA SER A 395 7.44 18.40 25.76
C SER A 395 6.99 17.43 24.66
N ALA A 396 7.92 16.76 23.98
CA ALA A 396 7.59 15.85 22.88
C ALA A 396 6.94 14.54 23.34
N ALA A 397 7.13 14.15 24.60
CA ALA A 397 6.48 12.98 25.22
C ALA A 397 5.27 13.37 26.10
N ALA A 398 5.24 14.58 26.65
CA ALA A 398 4.19 15.02 27.57
C ALA A 398 2.77 15.01 26.95
N GLY A 399 2.66 15.27 25.64
CA GLY A 399 1.37 15.23 24.92
C GLY A 399 0.78 13.81 24.77
N LEU A 400 1.61 12.77 24.84
CA LEU A 400 1.18 11.38 24.60
C LEU A 400 0.42 10.77 25.79
N VAL A 401 0.69 11.23 27.01
CA VAL A 401 0.04 10.71 28.24
C VAL A 401 -1.38 11.24 28.40
N LEU A 402 -1.70 12.41 27.85
CA LEU A 402 -3.01 13.05 28.00
C LEU A 402 -4.06 12.54 26.99
N ALA A 403 -3.64 11.94 25.87
CA ALA A 403 -4.54 11.53 24.79
C ALA A 403 -5.27 10.19 25.04
N ASP A 404 -4.76 9.32 25.91
CA ASP A 404 -5.42 8.04 26.26
C ASP A 404 -6.55 8.21 27.29
N GLY A 405 -6.80 9.44 27.76
CA GLY A 405 -7.71 9.74 28.88
C GLY A 405 -9.12 10.21 28.53
N GLY A 406 -9.51 10.40 27.27
CA GLY A 406 -10.86 10.92 27.00
C GLY A 406 -11.28 11.06 25.54
N SER A 407 -12.10 10.12 25.08
CA SER A 407 -13.10 10.33 24.03
C SER A 407 -14.13 9.20 24.12
N GLY A 408 -15.17 9.45 24.92
CA GLY A 408 -16.25 8.51 25.20
C GLY A 408 -17.13 8.29 23.98
N GLY A 409 -17.29 7.01 23.63
CA GLY A 409 -18.33 6.56 22.73
C GLY A 409 -19.71 6.73 23.37
N SER A 410 -20.62 7.34 22.63
CA SER A 410 -22.06 7.34 22.91
C SER A 410 -22.71 6.10 22.29
N GLY A 411 -23.34 5.24 23.12
CA GLY A 411 -24.46 4.40 22.68
C GLY A 411 -24.49 2.95 23.18
N SER A 412 -25.09 2.73 24.36
CA SER A 412 -26.16 1.75 24.68
C SER A 412 -26.04 0.32 24.10
N SER A 413 -26.03 -0.79 24.86
CA SER A 413 -26.99 -1.19 25.90
C SER A 413 -26.61 -2.55 26.52
N GLY A 414 -26.94 -2.72 27.81
CA GLY A 414 -27.49 -3.97 28.36
C GLY A 414 -26.52 -5.02 28.93
N GLY A 415 -26.63 -5.30 30.23
CA GLY A 415 -26.18 -6.59 30.78
C GLY A 415 -25.67 -6.57 32.21
N SER A 416 -26.55 -6.88 33.13
CA SER A 416 -26.40 -7.04 34.58
C SER A 416 -25.38 -8.08 35.08
N GLY A 417 -24.75 -7.77 36.22
CA GLY A 417 -24.66 -8.70 37.37
C GLY A 417 -23.29 -9.32 37.66
N GLY A 418 -22.77 -9.12 38.87
CA GLY A 418 -21.68 -9.94 39.41
C GLY A 418 -20.80 -9.25 40.45
N SER A 419 -21.18 -9.41 41.72
CA SER A 419 -20.50 -8.95 42.94
C SER A 419 -19.23 -9.73 43.30
N GLY A 420 -18.26 -9.02 43.90
CA GLY A 420 -17.46 -9.52 45.04
C GLY A 420 -16.05 -10.04 44.73
N GLY A 421 -15.03 -9.34 45.25
CA GLY A 421 -13.65 -9.83 45.23
C GLY A 421 -12.66 -8.82 45.82
N SER A 422 -12.40 -8.97 47.11
CA SER A 422 -11.54 -8.17 47.98
C SER A 422 -10.04 -8.29 47.70
N GLY A 423 -9.33 -7.17 47.84
CA GLY A 423 -8.10 -7.07 48.64
C GLY A 423 -6.79 -7.54 48.00
N GLY A 424 -5.98 -6.58 47.53
CA GLY A 424 -4.60 -6.79 47.12
C GLY A 424 -3.85 -5.48 46.97
N SER A 425 -3.60 -4.79 48.09
CA SER A 425 -2.80 -3.57 48.14
C SER A 425 -1.32 -3.90 47.99
N GLY A 426 -0.86 -4.08 46.74
CA GLY A 426 0.56 -4.07 46.39
C GLY A 426 1.00 -2.63 46.13
N GLY A 427 1.69 -2.03 47.11
CA GLY A 427 2.34 -0.74 46.94
C GLY A 427 3.49 -0.87 45.94
N SER A 428 3.35 -0.23 44.78
CA SER A 428 4.47 0.14 43.92
C SER A 428 4.58 1.65 43.91
N ASP A 429 5.60 2.17 44.59
CA ASP A 429 6.10 3.54 44.45
C ASP A 429 6.73 3.73 43.06
N GLY A 430 5.91 3.60 42.02
CA GLY A 430 6.26 3.93 40.66
C GLY A 430 5.92 5.39 40.44
N SER A 431 6.90 6.28 40.62
CA SER A 431 6.88 7.60 40.00
C SER A 431 6.87 7.38 38.48
N GLY A 432 5.68 7.12 37.93
CA GLY A 432 5.44 6.82 36.53
C GLY A 432 5.73 8.04 35.68
N GLY A 433 7.01 8.24 35.36
CA GLY A 433 7.42 9.21 34.35
C GLY A 433 6.70 8.88 33.04
N ALA A 434 6.27 9.92 32.33
CA ALA A 434 5.69 9.77 31.00
C ALA A 434 6.60 8.89 30.12
N PRO A 435 6.04 7.90 29.39
CA PRO A 435 6.82 7.05 28.50
C PRO A 435 7.57 7.93 27.49
N LYS A 436 8.87 7.66 27.35
CA LYS A 436 9.76 8.44 26.48
C LYS A 436 9.54 8.04 25.03
N ALA A 437 9.52 9.03 24.13
CA ALA A 437 9.48 8.78 22.70
C ALA A 437 10.88 8.42 22.17
N VAL A 438 10.95 7.41 21.31
CA VAL A 438 12.19 6.94 20.67
C VAL A 438 11.96 6.95 19.16
N HIS A 439 12.90 7.53 18.41
CA HIS A 439 12.92 7.54 16.95
C HIS A 439 13.47 6.22 16.39
N GLY A 440 14.55 5.71 16.98
CA GLY A 440 15.22 4.46 16.62
C GLY A 440 16.13 4.56 15.39
N ASP A 441 16.21 5.72 14.74
CA ASP A 441 17.01 5.92 13.51
C ASP A 441 17.45 7.39 13.32
N MET A 442 17.97 8.00 14.40
CA MET A 442 18.46 9.40 14.43
C MET A 442 19.78 9.62 13.65
N ARG A 443 19.78 9.35 12.35
CA ARG A 443 20.92 9.62 11.46
C ARG A 443 20.83 10.99 10.82
N LEU A 444 21.95 11.57 10.38
CA LEU A 444 21.96 12.90 9.74
C LEU A 444 21.15 12.95 8.43
N ALA A 445 20.93 11.79 7.81
CA ALA A 445 20.07 11.62 6.65
C ALA A 445 18.57 11.85 6.95
N ASN A 446 18.17 11.66 8.21
CA ASN A 446 16.80 11.72 8.70
C ASN A 446 16.53 13.03 9.46
N ILE A 447 17.42 14.02 9.33
CA ILE A 447 17.29 15.34 9.98
C ILE A 447 17.36 16.41 8.90
N MET A 448 16.30 17.21 8.83
CA MET A 448 16.18 18.37 7.97
C MET A 448 16.35 19.64 8.80
N VAL A 449 17.04 20.62 8.24
CA VAL A 449 17.31 21.90 8.89
C VAL A 449 17.00 23.06 7.96
N ARG A 450 16.57 24.18 8.56
CA ARG A 450 16.33 25.45 7.85
C ARG A 450 16.83 26.60 8.72
N SER A 451 17.68 27.46 8.16
CA SER A 451 18.06 28.71 8.82
C SER A 451 17.01 29.77 8.57
N THR A 452 16.71 30.55 9.61
CA THR A 452 15.99 31.82 9.48
C THR A 452 16.93 32.92 9.94
N ALA A 453 17.25 33.84 9.04
CA ALA A 453 17.86 35.10 9.44
C ALA A 453 16.87 35.82 10.35
N ALA A 454 17.31 36.22 11.55
CA ALA A 454 16.48 37.06 12.41
C ALA A 454 16.17 38.35 11.63
N THR A 455 14.93 38.49 11.16
CA THR A 455 14.45 39.73 10.57
C THR A 455 14.39 40.75 11.69
N THR A 456 15.31 41.71 11.69
CA THR A 456 15.29 42.90 12.54
C THR A 456 14.15 43.84 12.11
N ALA A 457 12.92 43.34 12.08
CA ALA A 457 11.75 44.14 11.77
C ALA A 457 11.20 44.71 13.09
N GLY A 458 11.64 45.92 13.45
CA GLY A 458 10.98 46.70 14.51
C GLY A 458 11.82 47.71 15.30
N ALA A 459 13.15 47.72 15.17
CA ALA A 459 13.95 48.75 15.85
C ALA A 459 13.98 50.02 15.00
N THR A 460 13.10 50.96 15.35
CA THR A 460 13.14 52.35 14.89
C THR A 460 14.56 52.90 15.00
N ALA A 461 15.02 53.51 13.91
CA ALA A 461 16.32 54.12 13.77
C ALA A 461 16.62 55.07 14.94
N ASP A 462 17.47 54.63 15.85
CA ASP A 462 18.28 55.54 16.66
C ASP A 462 19.74 55.23 16.39
N VAL A 463 20.43 56.24 15.88
CA VAL A 463 21.71 56.12 15.16
C VAL A 463 22.84 56.11 16.20
N GLY A 464 23.11 54.95 16.77
CA GLY A 464 24.28 54.70 17.62
C GLY A 464 25.16 53.61 17.02
N PHE A 465 26.32 53.99 16.47
CA PHE A 465 27.35 53.09 15.94
C PHE A 465 27.82 52.08 17.01
N ALA A 466 27.24 50.87 17.02
CA ALA A 466 27.79 49.71 17.69
C ALA A 466 28.28 48.71 16.62
N MET A 467 29.60 48.63 16.44
CA MET A 467 30.21 47.56 15.67
C MET A 467 29.96 46.20 16.37
N GLY A 468 29.56 45.19 15.60
CA GLY A 468 30.10 43.84 15.80
C GLY A 468 29.20 42.74 16.36
N SER A 469 27.90 42.70 16.07
CA SER A 469 27.12 41.48 16.31
C SER A 469 26.29 41.13 15.08
N SER A 470 26.79 40.19 14.28
CA SER A 470 26.00 39.58 13.21
C SER A 470 24.67 39.07 13.78
N PRO A 471 23.54 39.25 13.08
CA PRO A 471 22.24 38.80 13.56
C PRO A 471 22.30 37.31 13.89
N ALA A 472 21.79 36.93 15.07
CA ALA A 472 21.78 35.54 15.50
C ALA A 472 20.93 34.70 14.53
N THR A 473 21.57 33.81 13.78
CA THR A 473 20.88 32.86 12.92
C THR A 473 20.15 31.85 13.81
N THR A 474 18.83 31.76 13.67
CA THR A 474 18.04 30.72 14.34
C THR A 474 17.87 29.54 13.39
N TRP A 475 18.03 28.32 13.90
CA TRP A 475 17.86 27.08 13.14
C TRP A 475 16.57 26.39 13.53
N HIS A 476 15.80 25.97 12.53
CA HIS A 476 14.70 25.04 12.70
C HIS A 476 15.16 23.64 12.36
N VAL A 477 14.83 22.68 13.22
CA VAL A 477 15.15 21.26 13.05
C VAL A 477 13.85 20.48 12.85
N ARG A 478 13.86 19.53 11.91
CA ARG A 478 12.77 18.59 11.67
C ARG A 478 13.34 17.20 11.46
N PHE A 479 12.86 16.25 12.25
CA PHE A 479 13.14 14.83 12.05
C PHE A 479 12.16 14.27 11.02
N VAL A 480 12.68 13.41 10.16
CA VAL A 480 11.91 12.70 9.14
C VAL A 480 12.20 11.21 9.26
N ASP A 481 11.35 10.37 8.69
CA ASP A 481 11.46 8.90 8.75
C ASP A 481 11.18 8.26 10.12
N PHE A 482 9.89 8.16 10.45
CA PHE A 482 9.41 7.54 11.70
C PHE A 482 9.06 6.05 11.55
N ASP A 483 9.66 5.33 10.59
CA ASP A 483 9.33 3.92 10.33
C ASP A 483 9.52 3.04 11.57
N TRP A 484 10.53 3.34 12.38
CA TRP A 484 10.87 2.55 13.57
C TRP A 484 10.41 3.18 14.87
N ALA A 485 9.99 4.45 14.85
CA ALA A 485 9.71 5.19 16.06
C ALA A 485 8.60 4.56 16.92
N GLY A 486 8.71 4.71 18.24
CA GLY A 486 7.79 4.14 19.21
C GLY A 486 8.02 4.69 20.62
N LEU A 487 7.30 4.12 21.59
CA LEU A 487 7.45 4.48 23.00
C LEU A 487 8.43 3.51 23.69
N GLU A 488 9.41 4.05 24.40
CA GLU A 488 10.34 3.26 25.23
C GLU A 488 9.54 2.42 26.26
N GLY A 489 9.91 1.15 26.43
CA GLY A 489 9.18 0.21 27.28
C GLY A 489 8.00 -0.50 26.60
N ASP A 490 7.52 -0.04 25.45
CA ASP A 490 6.46 -0.74 24.70
C ASP A 490 7.03 -2.00 24.03
N ALA A 491 6.34 -3.14 24.22
CA ALA A 491 6.76 -4.43 23.68
C ALA A 491 6.94 -4.43 22.15
N SER A 492 6.22 -3.55 21.44
CA SER A 492 6.30 -3.36 20.00
C SER A 492 7.45 -2.44 19.57
N THR A 493 8.07 -1.67 20.47
CA THR A 493 9.17 -0.73 20.20
C THR A 493 10.53 -1.44 20.24
N ARG A 494 10.79 -2.23 19.19
CA ARG A 494 12.03 -3.00 19.02
C ARG A 494 12.69 -2.78 17.67
N TYR A 495 14.01 -2.91 17.60
CA TYR A 495 14.76 -2.90 16.35
C TYR A 495 14.35 -4.07 15.44
N PRO A 496 14.37 -3.89 14.10
CA PRO A 496 14.11 -4.98 13.18
C PRO A 496 15.16 -6.08 13.33
N LEU A 497 14.80 -7.31 12.92
CA LEU A 497 15.72 -8.45 12.94
C LEU A 497 16.90 -8.31 11.96
N LEU A 498 16.79 -7.39 11.01
CA LEU A 498 17.81 -7.11 10.01
C LEU A 498 18.22 -5.64 10.13
N LEU A 499 19.30 -5.40 10.88
CA LEU A 499 19.97 -4.11 10.92
C LEU A 499 21.04 -4.04 9.83
N SER A 500 21.21 -2.87 9.21
CA SER A 500 22.25 -2.70 8.21
C SER A 500 23.64 -2.82 8.86
N PRO A 501 24.54 -3.68 8.34
CA PRO A 501 25.90 -3.79 8.86
C PRO A 501 26.79 -2.59 8.46
N GLN A 502 26.31 -1.74 7.55
CA GLN A 502 27.04 -0.54 7.11
C GLN A 502 26.87 0.63 8.08
N ILE A 503 25.90 0.55 8.98
CA ILE A 503 25.67 1.56 10.01
C ILE A 503 26.41 1.12 11.25
N ARG A 504 27.23 2.00 11.81
CA ARG A 504 27.83 1.79 13.13
C ARG A 504 26.76 2.07 14.17
N TRP A 505 26.18 1.03 14.73
CA TRP A 505 25.15 1.16 15.76
C TRP A 505 25.77 1.40 17.15
N PRO A 506 25.11 2.18 18.03
CA PRO A 506 25.51 2.36 19.43
C PRO A 506 25.52 1.05 20.22
N GLU A 507 26.18 1.07 21.38
CA GLU A 507 26.17 -0.06 22.31
C GLU A 507 24.72 -0.36 22.78
N GLY A 508 24.37 -1.65 22.89
CA GLY A 508 23.02 -2.09 23.25
C GLY A 508 22.02 -2.19 22.09
N VAL A 509 22.34 -1.62 20.92
CA VAL A 509 21.53 -1.77 19.70
C VAL A 509 21.84 -3.09 19.01
N ALA A 510 20.84 -3.97 18.93
CA ALA A 510 20.95 -5.28 18.27
C ALA A 510 19.61 -5.69 17.64
N PRO A 511 19.61 -6.65 16.68
CA PRO A 511 18.39 -7.20 16.12
C PRO A 511 17.37 -7.65 17.19
N GLY A 512 16.15 -7.11 17.15
CA GLY A 512 15.09 -7.43 18.11
C GLY A 512 15.24 -6.81 19.51
N ALA A 513 16.33 -6.07 19.76
CA ALA A 513 16.52 -5.36 21.01
C ALA A 513 15.48 -4.24 21.17
N GLU A 514 15.17 -3.91 22.41
CA GLU A 514 14.30 -2.78 22.74
C GLU A 514 14.96 -1.47 22.36
N MET A 515 14.21 -0.54 21.76
CA MET A 515 14.75 0.79 21.44
C MET A 515 14.59 1.71 22.66
N ARG A 516 15.63 2.48 22.95
CA ARG A 516 15.70 3.40 24.09
C ARG A 516 16.07 4.79 23.60
N GLN A 517 15.62 5.82 24.32
CA GLN A 517 15.97 7.20 24.00
C GLN A 517 17.49 7.44 24.01
N GLN A 518 18.22 6.70 24.85
CA GLN A 518 19.69 6.75 24.88
C GLN A 518 20.31 6.34 23.54
N HIS A 519 19.76 5.33 22.86
CA HIS A 519 20.29 4.90 21.57
C HIS A 519 20.18 5.99 20.49
N ASP A 520 19.13 6.81 20.54
CA ASP A 520 18.98 7.95 19.64
C ASP A 520 20.03 9.03 19.90
N ALA A 521 20.28 9.35 21.17
CA ALA A 521 21.29 10.32 21.57
C ALA A 521 22.70 9.86 21.15
N ASP A 522 23.04 8.61 21.45
CA ASP A 522 24.34 8.02 21.11
C ASP A 522 24.55 7.95 19.58
N LEU A 523 23.51 7.56 18.83
CA LEU A 523 23.58 7.50 17.37
C LEU A 523 23.78 8.89 16.76
N LEU A 524 23.08 9.90 17.26
CA LEU A 524 23.23 11.28 16.81
C LEU A 524 24.64 11.81 17.08
N GLU A 525 25.16 11.59 18.29
CA GLU A 525 26.52 12.00 18.66
C GLU A 525 27.58 11.32 17.78
N MET A 526 27.44 10.01 17.57
CA MET A 526 28.33 9.24 16.69
C MET A 526 28.31 9.76 15.25
N GLU A 527 27.14 10.06 14.69
CA GLU A 527 27.04 10.58 13.32
C GLU A 527 27.61 12.00 13.21
N MET A 528 27.38 12.86 14.21
CA MET A 528 27.95 14.21 14.24
C MET A 528 29.47 14.22 14.41
N ALA A 529 30.03 13.23 15.12
CA ALA A 529 31.48 13.08 15.25
C ALA A 529 32.15 12.59 13.96
N LEU A 530 31.39 11.95 13.06
CA LEU A 530 31.87 11.44 11.77
C LEU A 530 31.71 12.43 10.61
N ALA A 531 30.83 13.42 10.75
CA ALA A 531 30.53 14.44 9.73
C ALA A 531 31.42 15.68 9.86
#